data_AF-A0A941LA61-F1
#
_entry.id   AF-A0A941LA61-F1
#
_cell.length_a   1.000
_cell.length_b   1.000
_cell.length_c   1.000
_cell.angle_alpha   90.00
_cell.angle_beta   90.00
_cell.angle_gamma   90.00
#
_symmetry.space_group_name_H-M   'P 1'
#
loop_
_entity.id
_entity.type
_entity.pdbx_description
1 polymer ?
#
loop_
_entity_poly.entity_id
_entity_poly.type
_entity_poly.pdbx_seq_one_letter_code
_entity_poly.pdbx_strand_id
1 'polypeptide(L)'
;MPWHSRGWSAHVMVMIGVLCLAVGCSSKPKPTADAKSVSGTDEQIFLGDTIEKNYDPNVIMKRGEAFFDKEEFAEAIVEYQHFLELHRAHPLAVYAQYRLAESHLRMGKSIDRDPDPIQKAITAFEKLRKDFPGSKYEAQALQRLADCHDWLAQTHLFVGQFYYRRSSYLAAAHRFDMIMKDYPDKKVAPEALYYLAMTYQELGANDWATEKLQLLAEKYPNSEVAASGRRLLTKLEKKGSSPTPVITASTEPQPAQDQPTKALLATSLPAAGLAAPTSPAIPDLKTPPSISLRQPFVACRLGAWC
;
A
#
# COMPACT_ATOMS: atom_id res chain seq x y z
N MET A 1 -27.73 -51.98 -16.09
CA MET A 1 -27.45 -53.13 -15.20
C MET A 1 -27.61 -52.67 -13.75
N PRO A 2 -28.67 -53.06 -13.02
CA PRO A 2 -28.83 -52.70 -11.61
C PRO A 2 -28.51 -53.92 -10.73
N TRP A 3 -27.59 -53.79 -9.77
CA TRP A 3 -27.35 -54.84 -8.77
C TRP A 3 -27.34 -54.26 -7.35
N HIS A 4 -28.42 -54.63 -6.65
CA HIS A 4 -28.52 -55.08 -5.27
C HIS A 4 -28.11 -54.21 -4.07
N SER A 5 -29.18 -53.88 -3.33
CA SER A 5 -29.30 -53.75 -1.89
C SER A 5 -28.78 -54.96 -1.10
N ARG A 6 -28.37 -54.72 0.16
CA ARG A 6 -28.78 -55.47 1.37
C ARG A 6 -28.20 -54.82 2.63
N GLY A 7 -29.07 -54.51 3.58
CA GLY A 7 -28.70 -54.10 4.94
C GLY A 7 -28.53 -55.29 5.88
N TRP A 8 -28.12 -54.99 7.12
CA TRP A 8 -28.26 -55.86 8.28
C TRP A 8 -28.29 -55.05 9.58
N SER A 9 -28.92 -55.66 10.58
CA SER A 9 -29.68 -55.05 11.67
C SER A 9 -29.03 -55.20 13.04
N ALA A 10 -29.57 -54.42 13.98
CA ALA A 10 -29.89 -54.77 15.38
C ALA A 10 -28.78 -54.84 16.47
N HIS A 11 -28.85 -53.82 17.34
CA HIS A 11 -28.96 -53.87 18.81
C HIS A 11 -28.27 -54.99 19.62
N VAL A 12 -27.43 -54.59 20.60
CA VAL A 12 -27.50 -55.13 21.97
C VAL A 12 -27.22 -54.00 22.97
N MET A 13 -28.17 -53.81 23.87
CA MET A 13 -28.19 -52.89 25.02
C MET A 13 -28.01 -53.75 26.28
N VAL A 14 -27.04 -53.45 27.14
CA VAL A 14 -26.93 -54.07 28.48
C VAL A 14 -26.65 -52.97 29.52
N MET A 15 -27.66 -52.76 30.37
CA MET A 15 -27.64 -51.98 31.61
C MET A 15 -27.53 -52.96 32.78
N ILE A 16 -26.56 -52.79 33.70
CA ILE A 16 -26.64 -53.29 35.08
C ILE A 16 -25.95 -52.27 35.99
N GLY A 17 -26.66 -51.79 37.03
CA GLY A 17 -26.20 -50.79 37.97
C GLY A 17 -25.78 -51.32 39.34
N VAL A 18 -25.87 -50.42 40.33
CA VAL A 18 -25.75 -50.57 41.79
C VAL A 18 -24.34 -50.35 42.37
N LEU A 19 -24.16 -49.26 43.14
CA LEU A 19 -24.09 -49.29 44.62
C LEU A 19 -23.73 -47.89 45.18
N CYS A 20 -24.67 -47.25 45.87
CA CYS A 20 -24.42 -46.10 46.74
C CYS A 20 -23.97 -46.58 48.12
N LEU A 21 -22.88 -46.03 48.67
CA LEU A 21 -22.68 -45.92 50.12
C LEU A 21 -22.05 -44.56 50.47
N ALA A 22 -22.55 -43.99 51.55
CA ALA A 22 -22.40 -42.61 52.00
C ALA A 22 -21.27 -42.42 53.02
N VAL A 23 -20.60 -41.26 52.89
CA VAL A 23 -20.13 -40.30 53.91
C VAL A 23 -19.27 -40.80 55.11
N GLY A 24 -18.08 -40.20 55.23
CA GLY A 24 -17.32 -40.08 56.49
C GLY A 24 -16.16 -39.09 56.39
N CYS A 25 -16.28 -37.93 57.05
CA CYS A 25 -15.35 -36.79 57.03
C CYS A 25 -13.94 -37.09 57.59
N SER A 26 -12.90 -36.63 56.89
CA SER A 26 -11.52 -36.51 57.42
C SER A 26 -11.18 -35.05 57.66
N SER A 27 -10.49 -34.77 58.78
CA SER A 27 -10.20 -33.43 59.28
C SER A 27 -8.69 -33.10 59.23
N LYS A 28 -8.43 -31.82 58.90
CA LYS A 28 -7.25 -30.97 59.13
C LYS A 28 -6.34 -30.63 57.93
N PRO A 29 -5.78 -29.39 57.92
CA PRO A 29 -5.46 -28.66 56.69
C PRO A 29 -3.94 -28.52 56.44
N LYS A 30 -3.56 -28.20 55.20
CA LYS A 30 -2.21 -27.72 54.83
C LYS A 30 -2.26 -26.95 53.50
N PRO A 31 -1.21 -26.17 53.19
CA PRO A 31 -1.04 -24.76 53.47
C PRO A 31 -1.49 -23.86 52.30
N THR A 32 -1.66 -22.57 52.61
CA THR A 32 -2.09 -21.46 51.76
C THR A 32 -1.59 -21.50 50.32
N ALA A 33 -2.52 -21.74 49.40
CA ALA A 33 -2.45 -21.25 48.03
C ALA A 33 -3.50 -20.14 47.92
N ASP A 34 -3.06 -18.89 47.85
CA ASP A 34 -3.93 -17.79 47.40
C ASP A 34 -3.28 -17.12 46.18
N ALA A 35 -3.08 -17.92 45.13
CA ALA A 35 -3.21 -17.40 43.78
C ALA A 35 -4.72 -17.20 43.57
N LYS A 36 -5.15 -15.93 43.52
CA LYS A 36 -6.54 -15.59 43.16
C LYS A 36 -6.87 -16.22 41.82
N SER A 37 -7.70 -17.26 41.85
CA SER A 37 -8.24 -17.93 40.68
C SER A 37 -9.11 -16.95 39.90
N VAL A 38 -8.69 -16.64 38.68
CA VAL A 38 -9.62 -16.14 37.67
C VAL A 38 -10.55 -17.30 37.31
N SER A 39 -11.85 -17.01 37.25
CA SER A 39 -12.99 -17.89 36.98
C SER A 39 -12.67 -19.29 36.43
N GLY A 40 -12.89 -20.30 37.29
CA GLY A 40 -12.76 -21.71 36.93
C GLY A 40 -13.85 -22.18 35.98
N THR A 41 -13.45 -22.50 34.74
CA THR A 41 -13.84 -23.72 34.00
C THR A 41 -13.11 -23.82 32.65
N ASP A 42 -12.49 -22.75 32.15
CA ASP A 42 -11.90 -22.75 30.78
C ASP A 42 -10.38 -22.93 30.71
N GLU A 43 -9.63 -22.79 31.81
CA GLU A 43 -8.17 -22.90 31.77
C GLU A 43 -7.70 -24.32 31.37
N GLN A 44 -8.51 -25.35 31.64
CA GLN A 44 -8.15 -26.74 31.34
C GLN A 44 -8.28 -27.14 29.87
N ILE A 45 -9.00 -26.38 29.06
CA ILE A 45 -9.15 -26.64 27.62
C ILE A 45 -7.84 -26.31 26.88
N PHE A 46 -7.01 -25.44 27.43
CA PHE A 46 -5.76 -24.97 26.81
C PHE A 46 -4.49 -25.58 27.44
N LEU A 47 -4.59 -26.59 28.30
CA LEU A 47 -3.43 -27.17 29.01
C LEU A 47 -2.37 -27.82 28.09
N GLY A 48 -2.68 -28.07 26.81
CA GLY A 48 -1.76 -28.62 25.82
C GLY A 48 -0.97 -27.57 25.02
N ASP A 49 -1.51 -26.36 24.91
CA ASP A 49 -0.93 -25.22 24.19
C ASP A 49 -0.18 -24.35 25.19
N THR A 50 0.99 -24.84 25.61
CA THR A 50 1.95 -24.01 26.33
C THR A 50 2.22 -22.74 25.51
N ILE A 51 2.25 -21.57 26.16
CA ILE A 51 2.49 -20.26 25.53
C ILE A 51 3.69 -20.31 24.56
N GLU A 52 4.74 -21.06 24.93
CA GLU A 52 5.95 -21.28 24.12
C GLU A 52 5.68 -21.89 22.74
N LYS A 53 4.70 -22.81 22.61
CA LYS A 53 4.34 -23.44 21.33
C LYS A 53 3.67 -22.45 20.38
N ASN A 54 2.88 -21.50 20.90
CA ASN A 54 2.19 -20.50 20.09
C ASN A 54 3.17 -19.50 19.45
N TYR A 55 4.35 -19.32 20.05
CA TYR A 55 5.40 -18.45 19.54
C TYR A 55 6.55 -19.21 18.86
N ASP A 56 6.46 -20.53 18.72
CA ASP A 56 7.45 -21.29 17.96
C ASP A 56 7.46 -20.80 16.50
N PRO A 57 8.63 -20.45 15.93
CA PRO A 57 8.73 -19.96 14.56
C PRO A 57 8.06 -20.90 13.55
N ASN A 58 8.20 -22.21 13.72
CA ASN A 58 7.63 -23.19 12.79
C ASN A 58 6.12 -23.26 12.89
N VAL A 59 5.55 -23.04 14.09
CA VAL A 59 4.10 -23.04 14.30
C VAL A 59 3.48 -21.82 13.63
N ILE A 60 4.04 -20.62 13.86
CA ILE A 60 3.58 -19.38 13.21
C ILE A 60 3.69 -19.51 11.69
N MET A 61 4.82 -20.02 11.19
CA MET A 61 5.01 -20.22 9.75
C MET A 61 3.97 -21.18 9.17
N LYS A 62 3.76 -22.35 9.79
CA LYS A 62 2.75 -23.32 9.33
C LYS A 62 1.34 -22.74 9.34
N ARG A 63 1.00 -21.88 10.29
CA ARG A 63 -0.28 -21.19 10.36
C ARG A 63 -0.45 -20.21 9.20
N GLY A 64 0.57 -19.38 8.92
CA GLY A 64 0.59 -18.50 7.75
C GLY A 64 0.47 -19.25 6.42
N GLU A 65 1.16 -20.39 6.29
CA GLU A 65 1.06 -21.28 5.13
C GLU A 65 -0.36 -21.83 4.97
N ALA A 66 -0.95 -22.34 6.05
CA ALA A 66 -2.31 -22.88 6.02
C ALA A 66 -3.36 -21.83 5.60
N PHE A 67 -3.22 -20.58 6.05
CA PHE A 67 -4.08 -19.48 5.58
C PHE A 67 -3.85 -19.16 4.11
N PHE A 68 -2.60 -19.11 3.68
CA PHE A 68 -2.28 -18.85 2.28
C PHE A 68 -2.85 -19.92 1.34
N ASP A 69 -2.74 -21.19 1.72
CA ASP A 69 -3.24 -22.32 0.93
C ASP A 69 -4.76 -22.33 0.82
N LYS A 70 -5.45 -21.75 1.82
CA LYS A 70 -6.91 -21.52 1.80
C LYS A 70 -7.31 -20.23 1.07
N GLU A 71 -6.34 -19.49 0.53
CA GLU A 71 -6.53 -18.17 -0.09
C GLU A 71 -7.06 -17.10 0.89
N GLU A 72 -6.91 -17.34 2.20
CA GLU A 72 -7.18 -16.40 3.29
C GLU A 72 -5.97 -15.47 3.45
N PHE A 73 -5.69 -14.67 2.41
CA PHE A 73 -4.46 -13.89 2.32
C PHE A 73 -4.37 -12.78 3.37
N ALA A 74 -5.51 -12.24 3.84
CA ALA A 74 -5.53 -11.22 4.87
C ALA A 74 -5.00 -11.76 6.21
N GLU A 75 -5.45 -12.95 6.59
CA GLU A 75 -5.00 -13.70 7.75
C GLU A 75 -3.54 -14.12 7.59
N ALA A 76 -3.16 -14.62 6.41
CA ALA A 76 -1.78 -14.98 6.11
C ALA A 76 -0.81 -13.80 6.27
N ILE A 77 -1.21 -12.59 5.82
CA ILE A 77 -0.42 -11.35 5.98
C ILE A 77 -0.12 -11.09 7.45
N VAL A 78 -1.13 -11.19 8.33
CA VAL A 78 -0.97 -10.97 9.77
C VAL A 78 0.03 -11.96 10.36
N GLU A 79 -0.07 -13.23 9.98
CA GLU A 79 0.83 -14.27 10.46
C GLU A 79 2.28 -14.10 10.00
N TYR A 80 2.51 -13.78 8.73
CA TYR A 80 3.85 -13.52 8.23
C TYR A 80 4.45 -12.26 8.85
N GLN A 81 3.66 -11.21 9.07
CA GLN A 81 4.11 -10.01 9.80
C GLN A 81 4.49 -10.37 11.23
N HIS A 82 3.64 -11.13 11.93
CA HIS A 82 3.90 -11.59 13.27
C HIS A 82 5.21 -12.41 13.37
N PHE A 83 5.45 -13.31 12.41
CA PHE A 83 6.70 -14.04 12.30
C PHE A 83 7.91 -13.11 12.18
N LEU A 84 7.83 -12.09 11.31
CA LEU A 84 8.93 -11.17 11.04
C LEU A 84 9.23 -10.22 12.20
N GLU A 85 8.21 -9.91 13.01
CA GLU A 85 8.35 -9.10 14.22
C GLU A 85 9.05 -9.86 15.33
N LEU A 86 8.67 -11.12 15.56
CA LEU A 86 9.22 -11.95 16.64
C LEU A 86 10.56 -12.60 16.27
N HIS A 87 10.71 -13.04 15.01
CA HIS A 87 11.75 -13.97 14.58
C HIS A 87 12.57 -13.44 13.39
N ARG A 88 12.95 -12.16 13.41
CA ARG A 88 13.66 -11.49 12.30
C ARG A 88 14.96 -12.18 11.86
N ALA A 89 15.71 -12.78 12.79
CA ALA A 89 16.98 -13.45 12.50
C ALA A 89 16.84 -14.93 12.10
N HIS A 90 15.62 -15.47 12.08
CA HIS A 90 15.39 -16.88 11.79
C HIS A 90 15.66 -17.20 10.30
N PRO A 91 16.15 -18.41 9.93
CA PRO A 91 16.39 -18.78 8.53
C PRO A 91 15.16 -18.67 7.61
N LEU A 92 13.96 -18.78 8.19
CA LEU A 92 12.69 -18.63 7.47
C LEU A 92 12.23 -17.17 7.31
N ALA A 93 12.92 -16.18 7.89
CA ALA A 93 12.50 -14.78 7.81
C ALA A 93 12.46 -14.28 6.35
N VAL A 94 13.42 -14.67 5.52
CA VAL A 94 13.40 -14.34 4.08
C VAL A 94 12.16 -14.92 3.41
N TYR A 95 11.81 -16.16 3.74
CA TYR A 95 10.63 -16.84 3.18
C TYR A 95 9.34 -16.18 3.67
N ALA A 96 9.23 -15.84 4.96
CA ALA A 96 8.09 -15.09 5.50
C ALA A 96 7.90 -13.75 4.79
N GLN A 97 8.98 -12.99 4.58
CA GLN A 97 8.93 -11.70 3.88
C GLN A 97 8.50 -11.87 2.42
N TYR A 98 8.96 -12.93 1.75
CA TYR A 98 8.54 -13.25 0.38
C TYR A 98 7.05 -13.59 0.33
N ARG A 99 6.57 -14.44 1.23
CA ARG A 99 5.15 -14.85 1.29
C ARG A 99 4.23 -13.72 1.71
N LEU A 100 4.68 -12.84 2.59
CA LEU A 100 3.99 -11.60 2.92
C LEU A 100 3.74 -10.75 1.67
N ALA A 101 4.79 -10.53 0.86
CA ALA A 101 4.69 -9.77 -0.38
C ALA A 101 3.79 -10.47 -1.41
N GLU A 102 3.89 -11.79 -1.53
CA GLU A 102 3.02 -12.58 -2.42
C GLU A 102 1.56 -12.56 -1.98
N SER A 103 1.26 -12.61 -0.68
CA SER A 103 -0.11 -12.46 -0.17
C SER A 103 -0.70 -11.10 -0.52
N HIS A 104 0.08 -10.02 -0.37
CA HIS A 104 -0.38 -8.68 -0.80
C HIS A 104 -0.66 -8.62 -2.30
N LEU A 105 0.18 -9.26 -3.12
CA LEU A 105 -0.04 -9.34 -4.58
C LEU A 105 -1.34 -10.09 -4.90
N ARG A 106 -1.61 -11.22 -4.23
CA ARG A 106 -2.82 -12.04 -4.43
C ARG A 106 -4.10 -11.40 -3.92
N MET A 107 -4.00 -10.42 -3.02
CA MET A 107 -5.13 -9.57 -2.63
C MET A 107 -5.60 -8.65 -3.76
N GLY A 108 -4.75 -8.41 -4.78
CA GLY A 108 -5.13 -7.68 -5.98
C GLY A 108 -6.18 -8.45 -6.80
N LYS A 109 -7.34 -7.82 -7.04
CA LYS A 109 -8.46 -8.46 -7.74
C LYS A 109 -8.41 -8.25 -9.26
N SER A 110 -8.53 -6.98 -9.68
CA SER A 110 -8.60 -6.61 -11.10
C SER A 110 -8.13 -5.17 -11.28
N ILE A 111 -7.80 -4.81 -12.53
CA ILE A 111 -7.18 -3.52 -12.90
C ILE A 111 -8.08 -2.31 -12.59
N ASP A 112 -9.39 -2.52 -12.55
CA ASP A 112 -10.43 -1.53 -12.23
C ASP A 112 -10.65 -1.31 -10.73
N ARG A 113 -9.97 -2.08 -9.87
CA ARG A 113 -10.10 -2.00 -8.40
C ARG A 113 -8.97 -1.20 -7.77
N ASP A 114 -9.08 -1.00 -6.46
CA ASP A 114 -8.07 -0.28 -5.67
C ASP A 114 -6.68 -0.93 -5.83
N PRO A 115 -5.66 -0.17 -6.26
CA PRO A 115 -4.29 -0.68 -6.42
C PRO A 115 -3.50 -0.75 -5.11
N ASP A 116 -4.05 -0.33 -3.96
CA ASP A 116 -3.36 -0.35 -2.65
C ASP A 116 -2.70 -1.71 -2.31
N PRO A 117 -3.33 -2.89 -2.53
CA PRO A 117 -2.66 -4.18 -2.30
C PRO A 117 -1.40 -4.36 -3.15
N ILE A 118 -1.40 -3.88 -4.39
CA ILE A 118 -0.24 -3.97 -5.30
C ILE A 118 0.89 -3.04 -4.81
N GLN A 119 0.55 -1.84 -4.33
CA GLN A 119 1.54 -0.92 -3.75
C GLN A 119 2.19 -1.50 -2.48
N LYS A 120 1.38 -2.16 -1.63
CA LYS A 120 1.87 -2.88 -0.46
C LYS A 120 2.77 -4.06 -0.85
N ALA A 121 2.42 -4.79 -1.91
CA ALA A 121 3.25 -5.87 -2.45
C ALA A 121 4.62 -5.35 -2.92
N ILE A 122 4.65 -4.24 -3.68
CA ILE A 122 5.90 -3.59 -4.11
C ILE A 122 6.76 -3.24 -2.90
N THR A 123 6.18 -2.55 -1.92
CA THR A 123 6.90 -2.15 -0.71
C THR A 123 7.47 -3.37 0.03
N ALA A 124 6.72 -4.47 0.11
CA ALA A 124 7.16 -5.70 0.76
C ALA A 124 8.26 -6.45 -0.01
N PHE A 125 8.20 -6.47 -1.35
CA PHE A 125 9.27 -7.05 -2.18
C PHE A 125 10.54 -6.18 -2.16
N GLU A 126 10.43 -4.86 -2.18
CA GLU A 126 11.56 -3.95 -2.01
C GLU A 126 12.23 -4.14 -0.65
N LYS A 127 11.42 -4.28 0.40
CA LYS A 127 11.91 -4.60 1.75
C LYS A 127 12.66 -5.93 1.78
N LEU A 128 12.18 -6.97 1.09
CA LEU A 128 12.91 -8.24 0.97
C LEU A 128 14.30 -8.04 0.40
N ARG A 129 14.41 -7.28 -0.70
CA ARG A 129 15.69 -7.03 -1.37
C ARG A 129 16.64 -6.20 -0.52
N LYS A 130 16.09 -5.24 0.23
CA LYS A 130 16.87 -4.37 1.12
C LYS A 130 17.37 -5.11 2.36
N ASP A 131 16.50 -5.88 3.00
CA ASP A 131 16.79 -6.52 4.28
C ASP A 131 17.52 -7.87 4.10
N PHE A 132 17.32 -8.56 2.96
CA PHE A 132 17.87 -9.88 2.66
C PHE A 132 18.54 -9.96 1.27
N PRO A 133 19.64 -9.23 1.04
CA PRO A 133 20.36 -9.25 -0.24
C PRO A 133 21.00 -10.62 -0.50
N GLY A 134 21.04 -11.05 -1.77
CA GLY A 134 21.65 -12.32 -2.19
C GLY A 134 20.85 -13.57 -1.82
N SER A 135 19.60 -13.40 -1.37
CA SER A 135 18.77 -14.52 -0.96
C SER A 135 18.21 -15.31 -2.16
N LYS A 136 17.84 -16.58 -1.93
CA LYS A 136 17.28 -17.46 -2.98
C LYS A 136 15.99 -16.92 -3.62
N TYR A 137 15.31 -15.99 -2.95
CA TYR A 137 14.05 -15.39 -3.42
C TYR A 137 14.26 -14.05 -4.13
N GLU A 138 15.47 -13.50 -4.17
CA GLU A 138 15.74 -12.18 -4.75
C GLU A 138 15.36 -12.11 -6.23
N ALA A 139 15.78 -13.11 -7.03
CA ALA A 139 15.46 -13.18 -8.44
C ALA A 139 13.93 -13.27 -8.69
N GLN A 140 13.22 -14.05 -7.88
CA GLN A 140 11.77 -14.16 -7.96
C GLN A 140 11.09 -12.85 -7.54
N ALA A 141 11.56 -12.18 -6.48
CA ALA A 141 11.05 -10.89 -6.03
C ALA A 141 11.23 -9.79 -7.09
N LEU A 142 12.37 -9.79 -7.80
CA LEU A 142 12.60 -8.87 -8.93
C LEU A 142 11.60 -9.08 -10.07
N GLN A 143 11.32 -10.34 -10.42
CA GLN A 143 10.31 -10.64 -11.43
C GLN A 143 8.92 -10.17 -10.98
N ARG A 144 8.52 -10.50 -9.74
CA ARG A 144 7.22 -10.08 -9.21
C ARG A 144 7.09 -8.56 -9.08
N LEU A 145 8.17 -7.85 -8.77
CA LEU A 145 8.19 -6.38 -8.81
C LEU A 145 7.92 -5.84 -10.20
N ALA A 146 8.55 -6.41 -11.23
CA ALA A 146 8.28 -6.02 -12.61
C ALA A 146 6.80 -6.23 -12.98
N ASP A 147 6.22 -7.37 -12.56
CA ASP A 147 4.80 -7.67 -12.76
C ASP A 147 3.88 -6.66 -12.03
N CYS A 148 4.22 -6.28 -10.79
CA CYS A 148 3.46 -5.28 -10.03
C CYS A 148 3.47 -3.91 -10.72
N HIS A 149 4.64 -3.47 -11.20
CA HIS A 149 4.74 -2.21 -11.94
C HIS A 149 4.00 -2.26 -13.28
N ASP A 150 4.03 -3.41 -13.97
CA ASP A 150 3.23 -3.62 -15.19
C ASP A 150 1.73 -3.51 -14.90
N TRP A 151 1.27 -4.07 -13.79
CA TRP A 151 -0.12 -3.95 -13.33
C TRP A 151 -0.47 -2.48 -13.05
N LEU A 152 0.33 -1.76 -12.27
CA LEU A 152 0.07 -0.36 -11.96
C LEU A 152 0.01 0.51 -13.21
N ALA A 153 0.92 0.30 -14.16
CA ALA A 153 0.93 1.01 -15.43
C ALA A 153 -0.37 0.76 -16.23
N GLN A 154 -0.85 -0.49 -16.26
CA GLN A 154 -2.14 -0.84 -16.88
C GLN A 154 -3.33 -0.20 -16.14
N THR A 155 -3.32 -0.13 -14.81
CA THR A 155 -4.35 0.55 -14.03
C THR A 155 -4.40 2.03 -14.36
N HIS A 156 -3.25 2.71 -14.44
CA HIS A 156 -3.21 4.12 -14.84
C HIS A 156 -3.75 4.33 -16.26
N LEU A 157 -3.42 3.44 -17.19
CA LEU A 157 -3.91 3.52 -18.57
C LEU A 157 -5.43 3.35 -18.62
N PHE A 158 -5.96 2.34 -17.93
CA PHE A 158 -7.39 2.07 -17.85
C PHE A 158 -8.17 3.26 -17.28
N VAL A 159 -7.68 3.82 -16.17
CA VAL A 159 -8.31 4.99 -15.53
C VAL A 159 -8.20 6.24 -16.43
N GLY A 160 -7.06 6.44 -17.10
CA GLY A 160 -6.87 7.53 -18.07
C GLY A 160 -7.84 7.43 -19.24
N GLN A 161 -7.99 6.25 -19.84
CA GLN A 161 -8.97 6.00 -20.90
C GLN A 161 -10.42 6.22 -20.43
N PHE A 162 -10.73 5.84 -19.19
CA PHE A 162 -12.03 6.12 -18.60
C PHE A 162 -12.31 7.63 -18.51
N TYR A 163 -11.36 8.42 -18.01
CA TYR A 163 -11.51 9.88 -17.94
C TYR A 163 -11.58 10.52 -19.33
N TYR A 164 -10.81 10.02 -20.29
CA TYR A 164 -10.86 10.47 -21.69
C TYR A 164 -12.27 10.29 -22.27
N ARG A 165 -12.87 9.10 -22.11
CA ARG A 165 -14.24 8.81 -22.57
C ARG A 165 -15.30 9.66 -21.88
N ARG A 166 -15.01 10.19 -20.68
CA ARG A 166 -15.89 11.10 -19.93
C ARG A 166 -15.65 12.57 -20.27
N SER A 167 -14.82 12.87 -21.27
CA SER A 167 -14.40 14.24 -21.64
C SER A 167 -13.71 15.01 -20.51
N SER A 168 -13.21 14.30 -19.50
CA SER A 168 -12.40 14.89 -18.42
C SER A 168 -10.93 14.87 -18.83
N TYR A 169 -10.57 15.72 -19.79
CA TYR A 169 -9.27 15.67 -20.44
C TYR A 169 -8.11 16.04 -19.51
N LEU A 170 -8.31 16.94 -18.55
CA LEU A 170 -7.27 17.30 -17.58
C LEU A 170 -6.92 16.13 -16.65
N ALA A 171 -7.93 15.42 -16.15
CA ALA A 171 -7.73 14.23 -15.32
C ALA A 171 -7.11 13.09 -16.13
N ALA A 172 -7.53 12.91 -17.37
CA ALA A 172 -6.95 11.93 -18.29
C ALA A 172 -5.46 12.22 -18.56
N ALA A 173 -5.13 13.49 -18.89
CA ALA A 173 -3.76 13.92 -19.12
C ALA A 173 -2.86 13.66 -17.91
N HIS A 174 -3.33 13.95 -16.69
CA HIS A 174 -2.59 13.63 -15.46
C HIS A 174 -2.30 12.14 -15.34
N ARG A 175 -3.27 11.26 -15.64
CA ARG A 175 -3.08 9.80 -15.55
C ARG A 175 -2.09 9.28 -16.60
N PHE A 176 -2.15 9.77 -17.83
CA PHE A 176 -1.18 9.37 -18.86
C PHE A 176 0.23 9.93 -18.59
N ASP A 177 0.32 11.15 -18.05
CA ASP A 177 1.60 11.75 -17.64
C ASP A 177 2.29 10.96 -16.51
N MET A 178 1.51 10.43 -15.55
CA MET A 178 2.06 9.51 -14.53
C MET A 178 2.72 8.28 -15.16
N ILE A 179 2.14 7.70 -16.21
CA ILE A 179 2.73 6.54 -16.92
C ILE A 179 4.05 6.94 -17.57
N MET A 180 4.13 8.12 -18.18
CA MET A 180 5.35 8.57 -18.83
C MET A 180 6.47 8.91 -17.85
N LYS A 181 6.12 9.33 -16.62
CA LYS A 181 7.06 9.63 -15.55
C LYS A 181 7.56 8.37 -14.84
N ASP A 182 6.64 7.51 -14.44
CA ASP A 182 6.95 6.38 -13.54
C ASP A 182 7.22 5.08 -14.33
N TYR A 183 6.65 4.95 -15.52
CA TYR A 183 6.62 3.71 -16.30
C TYR A 183 6.98 3.88 -17.80
N PRO A 184 8.05 4.62 -18.17
CA PRO A 184 8.38 4.89 -19.56
C PRO A 184 8.73 3.62 -20.35
N ASP A 185 9.35 2.62 -19.74
CA ASP A 185 9.83 1.42 -20.44
C ASP A 185 8.77 0.32 -20.57
N LYS A 186 7.56 0.55 -20.08
CA LYS A 186 6.49 -0.46 -20.06
C LYS A 186 5.76 -0.52 -21.40
N LYS A 187 5.18 -1.69 -21.71
CA LYS A 187 4.45 -1.93 -22.98
C LYS A 187 3.30 -0.95 -23.21
N VAL A 188 2.71 -0.41 -22.15
CA VAL A 188 1.60 0.56 -22.19
C VAL A 188 2.04 1.99 -22.47
N ALA A 189 3.34 2.31 -22.35
CA ALA A 189 3.87 3.65 -22.53
C ALA A 189 3.56 4.29 -23.91
N PRO A 190 3.74 3.62 -25.06
CA PRO A 190 3.39 4.21 -26.36
C PRO A 190 1.90 4.54 -26.47
N GLU A 191 1.04 3.66 -25.96
CA GLU A 191 -0.41 3.88 -25.96
C GLU A 191 -0.79 5.07 -25.07
N ALA A 192 -0.22 5.14 -23.86
CA ALA A 192 -0.42 6.27 -22.96
C ALA A 192 0.04 7.60 -23.59
N LEU A 193 1.18 7.62 -24.28
CA LEU A 193 1.70 8.80 -24.96
C LEU A 193 0.79 9.25 -26.11
N TYR A 194 0.24 8.30 -26.87
CA TYR A 194 -0.73 8.60 -27.92
C TYR A 194 -2.01 9.21 -27.34
N TYR A 195 -2.57 8.61 -26.27
CA TYR A 195 -3.74 9.18 -25.60
C TYR A 195 -3.44 10.54 -24.95
N LEU A 196 -2.24 10.75 -24.43
CA LEU A 196 -1.82 12.06 -23.90
C LEU A 196 -1.83 13.12 -25.01
N ALA A 197 -1.30 12.81 -26.19
CA ALA A 197 -1.38 13.71 -27.34
C ALA A 197 -2.84 14.00 -27.75
N MET A 198 -3.69 12.96 -27.79
CA MET A 198 -5.13 13.15 -28.04
C MET A 198 -5.79 14.05 -26.98
N THR A 199 -5.47 13.88 -25.69
CA THR A 199 -6.00 14.77 -24.64
C THR A 199 -5.59 16.21 -24.85
N TYR A 200 -4.35 16.48 -25.25
CA TYR A 200 -3.89 17.85 -25.51
C TYR A 200 -4.55 18.46 -26.74
N GLN A 201 -4.80 17.67 -27.78
CA GLN A 201 -5.57 18.11 -28.92
C GLN A 201 -7.00 18.51 -28.52
N GLU A 202 -7.67 17.69 -27.72
CA GLU A 202 -9.04 17.96 -27.23
C GLU A 202 -9.09 19.19 -26.32
N LEU A 203 -8.00 19.47 -25.59
CA LEU A 203 -7.82 20.71 -24.81
C LEU A 203 -7.47 21.93 -25.67
N GLY A 204 -7.20 21.75 -26.97
CA GLY A 204 -6.79 22.83 -27.88
C GLY A 204 -5.28 23.17 -27.84
N ALA A 205 -4.51 22.50 -26.98
CA ALA A 205 -3.06 22.66 -26.86
C ALA A 205 -2.33 21.87 -27.97
N ASN A 206 -2.49 22.30 -29.22
CA ASN A 206 -1.94 21.57 -30.38
C ASN A 206 -0.41 21.49 -30.35
N ASP A 207 0.29 22.50 -29.83
CA ASP A 207 1.75 22.51 -29.74
C ASP A 207 2.28 21.39 -28.82
N TRP A 208 1.61 21.16 -27.69
CA TRP A 208 1.95 20.05 -26.79
C TRP A 208 1.55 18.71 -27.39
N ALA A 209 0.44 18.64 -28.12
CA ALA A 209 0.04 17.44 -28.82
C ALA A 209 1.05 17.03 -29.90
N THR A 210 1.54 17.97 -30.71
CA THR A 210 2.55 17.69 -31.75
C THR A 210 3.87 17.23 -31.13
N GLU A 211 4.33 17.88 -30.05
CA GLU A 211 5.53 17.47 -29.32
C GLU A 211 5.43 16.00 -28.83
N LYS A 212 4.30 15.61 -28.21
CA LYS A 212 4.13 14.23 -27.73
C LYS A 212 4.04 13.21 -28.87
N LEU A 213 3.47 13.58 -30.02
CA LEU A 213 3.43 12.72 -31.20
C LEU A 213 4.79 12.57 -31.88
N GLN A 214 5.61 13.63 -31.90
CA GLN A 214 6.99 13.56 -32.36
C GLN A 214 7.81 12.63 -31.46
N LEU A 215 7.67 12.78 -30.14
CA LEU A 215 8.30 11.89 -29.16
C LEU A 215 7.87 10.43 -29.36
N LEU A 216 6.57 10.19 -29.65
CA LEU A 216 6.06 8.85 -29.96
C LEU A 216 6.73 8.26 -31.21
N ALA A 217 6.88 9.07 -32.26
CA ALA A 217 7.52 8.64 -33.50
C ALA A 217 9.02 8.34 -33.32
N GLU A 218 9.70 9.11 -32.47
CA GLU A 218 11.12 8.94 -32.18
C GLU A 218 11.38 7.71 -31.28
N LYS A 219 10.68 7.60 -30.14
CA LYS A 219 10.93 6.56 -29.15
C LYS A 219 10.27 5.22 -29.48
N TYR A 220 9.09 5.24 -30.13
CA TYR A 220 8.28 4.04 -30.33
C TYR A 220 7.83 3.84 -31.79
N PRO A 221 8.77 3.77 -32.76
CA PRO A 221 8.45 3.74 -34.19
C PRO A 221 7.65 2.49 -34.62
N ASN A 222 7.83 1.38 -33.91
CA ASN A 222 7.23 0.07 -34.20
C ASN A 222 5.98 -0.23 -33.37
N SER A 223 5.48 0.72 -32.56
CA SER A 223 4.28 0.52 -31.76
C SER A 223 3.01 0.48 -32.63
N GLU A 224 1.98 -0.24 -32.18
CA GLU A 224 0.69 -0.34 -32.88
C GLU A 224 0.05 1.04 -33.13
N VAL A 225 0.23 1.95 -32.17
CA VAL A 225 -0.29 3.33 -32.22
C VAL A 225 0.58 4.27 -33.05
N ALA A 226 1.79 3.89 -33.46
CA ALA A 226 2.70 4.78 -34.20
C ALA A 226 2.09 5.27 -35.52
N ALA A 227 1.39 4.39 -36.25
CA ALA A 227 0.72 4.76 -37.50
C ALA A 227 -0.40 5.78 -37.27
N SER A 228 -1.22 5.58 -36.24
CA SER A 228 -2.28 6.50 -35.85
C SER A 228 -1.73 7.84 -35.37
N GLY A 229 -0.65 7.82 -34.59
CA GLY A 229 0.06 9.02 -34.14
C GLY A 229 0.61 9.85 -35.29
N ARG A 230 1.27 9.22 -36.27
CA ARG A 230 1.76 9.91 -37.48
C ARG A 230 0.63 10.57 -38.27
N ARG A 231 -0.51 9.88 -38.43
CA ARG A 231 -1.69 10.45 -39.10
C ARG A 231 -2.21 11.67 -38.35
N LEU A 232 -2.28 11.60 -37.02
CA LEU A 232 -2.72 12.72 -36.20
C LEU A 232 -1.77 13.92 -36.30
N LEU A 233 -0.45 13.67 -36.27
CA LEU A 233 0.56 14.71 -36.42
C LEU A 233 0.38 15.48 -37.74
N THR A 234 0.28 14.78 -38.86
CA THR A 234 0.06 15.44 -40.18
C THR A 234 -1.24 16.23 -40.24
N LYS A 235 -2.28 15.81 -39.51
CA LYS A 235 -3.56 16.55 -39.41
C LYS A 235 -3.38 17.85 -38.63
N LEU A 236 -2.62 17.83 -37.54
CA LEU A 236 -2.33 19.01 -36.73
C LEU A 236 -1.44 20.01 -37.47
N GLU A 237 -0.41 19.53 -38.18
CA GLU A 237 0.45 20.38 -39.01
C GLU A 237 -0.34 21.11 -40.12
N LYS A 238 -1.23 20.40 -40.82
CA LYS A 238 -2.11 21.01 -41.83
C LYS A 238 -3.06 22.05 -41.23
N LYS A 239 -3.53 21.82 -40.02
CA LYS A 239 -4.39 22.77 -39.29
C LYS A 239 -3.60 24.02 -38.89
N GLY A 240 -2.35 23.86 -38.46
CA GLY A 240 -1.41 24.95 -38.17
C GLY A 240 -0.93 25.72 -39.40
N SER A 241 -0.94 25.11 -40.59
CA SER A 241 -0.59 25.77 -41.86
C SER A 241 -1.71 26.61 -42.49
N SER A 242 -2.89 26.71 -41.85
CA SER A 242 -3.87 27.74 -42.20
C SER A 242 -3.23 29.10 -41.86
N PRO A 243 -3.12 30.06 -42.80
CA PRO A 243 -2.36 31.27 -42.56
C PRO A 243 -3.04 32.07 -41.45
N THR A 244 -2.48 31.98 -40.25
CA THR A 244 -2.67 33.04 -39.27
C THR A 244 -1.86 34.19 -39.86
N PRO A 245 -2.47 35.34 -40.20
CA PRO A 245 -1.70 36.49 -40.59
C PRO A 245 -0.85 36.82 -39.37
N VAL A 246 0.45 36.60 -39.49
CA VAL A 246 1.44 37.15 -38.58
C VAL A 246 1.33 38.65 -38.77
N ILE A 247 0.53 39.30 -37.93
CA ILE A 247 0.58 40.75 -37.78
C ILE A 247 1.95 41.01 -37.14
N THR A 248 2.86 41.45 -38.00
CA THR A 248 4.11 42.10 -37.63
C THR A 248 3.83 43.27 -36.70
N ALA A 249 4.53 43.24 -35.57
CA ALA A 249 5.09 44.38 -34.84
C ALA A 249 4.18 45.59 -34.55
N SER A 250 3.79 45.71 -33.27
CA SER A 250 3.85 46.99 -32.58
C SER A 250 4.70 46.81 -31.32
N THR A 251 5.94 47.26 -31.40
CA THR A 251 6.71 47.68 -30.23
C THR A 251 6.01 48.89 -29.65
N GLU A 252 5.54 48.78 -28.40
CA GLU A 252 5.09 49.93 -27.62
C GLU A 252 5.96 50.06 -26.36
N PRO A 253 6.42 51.27 -25.99
CA PRO A 253 7.46 51.46 -24.98
C PRO A 253 6.96 51.21 -23.56
N GLN A 254 7.81 50.63 -22.70
CA GLN A 254 7.55 50.56 -21.27
C GLN A 254 7.57 51.97 -20.63
N PRO A 255 6.59 52.33 -19.78
CA PRO A 255 6.66 53.53 -18.97
C PRO A 255 7.63 53.34 -17.80
N ALA A 256 8.52 54.31 -17.65
CA ALA A 256 9.47 54.46 -16.56
C ALA A 256 8.77 54.49 -15.19
N GLN A 257 9.28 53.72 -14.23
CA GLN A 257 9.01 53.93 -12.82
C GLN A 257 10.25 54.53 -12.16
N ASP A 258 10.11 55.78 -11.73
CA ASP A 258 11.05 56.54 -10.93
C ASP A 258 11.39 55.81 -9.62
N GLN A 259 12.68 55.56 -9.38
CA GLN A 259 13.20 55.33 -8.03
C GLN A 259 13.86 56.61 -7.52
N PRO A 260 13.50 57.13 -6.33
CA PRO A 260 14.35 58.08 -5.66
C PRO A 260 15.54 57.35 -5.02
N THR A 261 16.72 57.65 -5.55
CA THR A 261 18.02 57.38 -4.97
C THR A 261 18.17 57.99 -3.57
N LYS A 262 18.62 57.19 -2.61
CA LYS A 262 19.54 57.64 -1.55
C LYS A 262 20.64 56.60 -1.32
N ALA A 263 21.74 56.83 -2.00
CA ALA A 263 23.12 56.69 -1.50
C ALA A 263 23.21 57.22 -0.04
N LEU A 264 24.12 56.82 0.85
CA LEU A 264 25.39 56.09 0.87
C LEU A 264 25.69 55.89 2.37
N LEU A 265 26.38 54.82 2.77
CA LEU A 265 27.63 54.87 3.56
C LEU A 265 27.95 53.51 4.19
N ALA A 266 29.19 53.10 3.92
CA ALA A 266 29.86 51.89 4.36
C ALA A 266 30.14 51.87 5.87
N THR A 267 30.40 50.69 6.46
CA THR A 267 31.74 50.30 6.97
C THR A 267 31.80 48.89 7.56
N SER A 268 32.89 48.19 7.19
CA SER A 268 33.74 47.25 7.96
C SER A 268 33.24 45.90 8.51
N LEU A 269 33.82 44.83 7.94
CA LEU A 269 34.30 43.56 8.55
C LEU A 269 35.30 43.80 9.74
N PRO A 270 35.82 42.79 10.52
CA PRO A 270 35.76 41.31 10.36
C PRO A 270 35.59 40.44 11.65
N ALA A 271 35.41 39.13 11.41
CA ALA A 271 35.97 37.91 12.06
C ALA A 271 36.07 37.71 13.60
N ALA A 272 35.52 36.56 14.04
CA ALA A 272 35.97 35.60 15.10
C ALA A 272 34.69 34.99 15.72
N GLY A 273 34.53 33.72 16.10
CA GLY A 273 35.37 32.53 16.22
C GLY A 273 34.56 31.50 17.02
N LEU A 274 34.82 30.20 16.79
CA LEU A 274 34.70 29.06 17.72
C LEU A 274 33.49 28.95 18.69
N ALA A 275 32.74 27.85 18.59
CA ALA A 275 32.62 26.79 19.62
C ALA A 275 31.24 26.10 19.66
N ALA A 276 31.28 24.79 19.97
CA ALA A 276 30.18 23.83 20.01
C ALA A 276 29.15 24.05 21.15
N PRO A 277 27.94 23.47 21.06
CA PRO A 277 26.97 23.53 22.16
C PRO A 277 27.24 22.44 23.21
N THR A 278 27.53 22.86 24.44
CA THR A 278 27.41 22.03 25.65
C THR A 278 25.99 22.09 26.21
N SER A 279 25.47 20.91 26.53
CA SER A 279 24.24 20.63 27.27
C SER A 279 24.21 21.32 28.65
N PRO A 280 23.03 21.67 29.18
CA PRO A 280 22.84 21.66 30.63
C PRO A 280 21.66 20.81 31.09
N ALA A 281 21.82 20.34 32.31
CA ALA A 281 21.12 19.28 33.01
C ALA A 281 19.73 19.67 33.57
N ILE A 282 18.98 18.61 33.88
CA ILE A 282 17.69 18.53 34.56
C ILE A 282 17.78 19.02 36.02
N PRO A 283 16.71 19.59 36.58
CA PRO A 283 16.33 19.29 37.96
C PRO A 283 14.87 18.81 38.12
N ASP A 284 14.70 17.97 39.14
CA ASP A 284 13.54 17.14 39.48
C ASP A 284 12.29 17.83 40.06
N LEU A 285 11.15 17.22 39.71
CA LEU A 285 9.86 17.03 40.38
C LEU A 285 9.44 17.86 41.62
N LYS A 286 8.26 18.49 41.47
CA LYS A 286 7.26 18.69 42.55
C LYS A 286 5.83 18.71 41.97
N THR A 287 5.01 17.73 42.33
CA THR A 287 3.54 17.70 42.11
C THR A 287 2.82 18.67 43.06
N PRO A 288 1.66 19.25 42.67
CA PRO A 288 0.35 18.78 43.19
C PRO A 288 -0.85 19.11 42.22
N PRO A 289 -2.13 19.15 42.66
CA PRO A 289 -3.03 18.02 42.84
C PRO A 289 -4.26 18.03 41.89
N SER A 290 -4.98 16.92 41.88
CA SER A 290 -6.23 16.63 41.16
C SER A 290 -7.38 17.59 41.49
N ILE A 291 -7.99 18.18 40.45
CA ILE A 291 -9.28 18.88 40.54
C ILE A 291 -10.32 18.14 39.69
N SER A 292 -11.34 17.67 40.39
CA SER A 292 -12.61 17.11 39.90
C SER A 292 -13.45 18.20 39.23
N LEU A 293 -13.93 17.95 38.02
CA LEU A 293 -15.03 18.73 37.42
C LEU A 293 -16.22 17.82 37.15
N ARG A 294 -17.25 18.03 37.99
CA ARG A 294 -18.62 17.58 37.79
C ARG A 294 -19.27 18.37 36.64
N GLN A 295 -19.79 17.62 35.66
CA GLN A 295 -21.05 17.83 34.91
C GLN A 295 -21.13 18.99 33.87
N PRO A 296 -22.05 18.93 32.88
CA PRO A 296 -22.61 17.76 32.19
C PRO A 296 -22.54 17.86 30.64
N PHE A 297 -22.75 16.71 30.01
CA PHE A 297 -22.92 16.52 28.57
C PHE A 297 -24.02 17.42 27.97
N VAL A 298 -23.68 18.17 26.94
CA VAL A 298 -24.65 18.69 25.96
C VAL A 298 -24.60 17.80 24.73
N ALA A 299 -25.70 17.09 24.49
CA ALA A 299 -25.92 16.28 23.31
C ALA A 299 -26.15 17.18 22.08
N CYS A 300 -25.31 17.04 21.05
CA CYS A 300 -25.59 17.61 19.74
C CYS A 300 -26.17 16.51 18.86
N ARG A 301 -27.50 16.56 18.62
CA ARG A 301 -28.22 15.69 17.70
C ARG A 301 -28.54 16.48 16.42
N LEU A 302 -28.11 15.93 15.28
CA LEU A 302 -28.74 15.94 13.95
C LEU A 302 -28.93 17.27 13.17
N GLY A 303 -28.19 17.40 12.06
CA GLY A 303 -28.78 17.51 10.71
C GLY A 303 -28.85 18.89 10.02
N ALA A 304 -28.10 19.06 8.91
CA ALA A 304 -28.36 19.85 7.68
C ALA A 304 -26.99 20.29 7.08
N TRP A 305 -26.47 19.66 6.01
CA TRP A 305 -26.61 20.08 4.60
C TRP A 305 -26.45 21.59 4.38
N CYS A 306 -25.21 22.02 4.14
CA CYS A 306 -24.75 23.00 3.13
C CYS A 306 -23.24 22.85 2.99
#